data_AF-A0A2U2P9H0-F1
#
_entry.id   AF-A0A2U2P9H0-F1
#
_cell.length_a   1.000
_cell.length_b   1.000
_cell.length_c   1.000
_cell.angle_alpha   90.00
_cell.angle_beta   90.00
_cell.angle_gamma   90.00
#
_symmetry.space_group_name_H-M   'P 1'
#
loop_
_entity.id
_entity.type
_entity.pdbx_description
1 polymer ?
#
loop_
_entity_poly.entity_id
_entity_poly.type
_entity_poly.pdbx_seq_one_letter_code
_entity_poly.pdbx_strand_id
1 'polypeptide(L)'
;MVVMSCSSNLDDTFNSEVLVSSKLEKVYINTLNWGLTDDNQLSAISSNVDKLRKRSDTLGTVKGLEPFIYTFKTDTLSLYFDGEITYQVQDHFKTIHIKYIVLNKKEYRELRTKAYNNEEGYHSVPKRPTQVGLPADMPKPPSN
;
A
#
# COMPACT_ATOMS: atom_id res chain seq x y z
N MET A 1 18.15 -38.18 15.39
CA MET A 1 18.24 -36.70 15.45
C MET A 1 17.50 -36.18 14.23
N VAL A 2 16.23 -35.84 14.39
CA VAL A 2 15.40 -35.34 13.29
C VAL A 2 15.64 -33.84 13.21
N VAL A 3 16.42 -33.39 12.23
CA VAL A 3 16.47 -31.98 11.85
C VAL A 3 15.12 -31.67 11.22
N MET A 4 14.22 -31.13 12.03
CA MET A 4 12.92 -30.63 11.59
C MET A 4 13.21 -29.37 10.77
N SER A 5 13.29 -29.54 9.45
CA SER A 5 13.35 -28.45 8.49
C SER A 5 12.04 -27.67 8.61
N CYS A 6 12.09 -26.46 9.16
CA CYS A 6 10.99 -25.49 9.03
C CYS A 6 10.99 -25.00 7.58
N SER A 7 10.54 -25.81 6.63
CA SER A 7 10.11 -25.29 5.34
C SER A 7 8.74 -24.66 5.55
N SER A 8 8.71 -23.45 6.11
CA SER A 8 7.56 -22.58 5.87
C SER A 8 7.50 -22.41 4.37
N ASN A 9 6.48 -22.96 3.72
CA ASN A 9 6.08 -22.49 2.42
C ASN A 9 5.89 -20.97 2.59
N LEU A 10 6.88 -20.19 2.15
CA LEU A 10 6.85 -18.74 2.19
C LEU A 10 5.84 -18.32 1.14
N ASP A 11 4.58 -18.39 1.53
CA ASP A 11 3.48 -17.93 0.71
C ASP A 11 3.58 -16.40 0.62
N ASP A 12 3.40 -15.89 -0.59
CA ASP A 12 3.39 -14.45 -0.82
C ASP A 12 2.21 -13.81 -0.07
N THR A 13 2.46 -12.66 0.56
CA THR A 13 1.42 -11.91 1.25
C THR A 13 0.74 -10.96 0.27
N PHE A 14 -0.41 -11.38 -0.25
CA PHE A 14 -1.26 -10.55 -1.11
C PHE A 14 -2.31 -9.79 -0.29
N ASN A 15 -2.35 -8.47 -0.43
CA ASN A 15 -3.42 -7.63 0.11
C ASN A 15 -4.14 -6.90 -1.03
N SER A 16 -5.45 -6.75 -0.90
CA SER A 16 -6.28 -6.01 -1.85
C SER A 16 -7.24 -5.13 -1.08
N GLU A 17 -7.20 -3.84 -1.37
CA GLU A 17 -8.15 -2.87 -0.87
C GLU A 17 -9.11 -2.45 -1.98
N VAL A 18 -10.41 -2.48 -1.68
CA VAL A 18 -11.45 -2.03 -2.61
C VAL A 18 -11.91 -0.62 -2.23
N LEU A 19 -11.91 0.26 -3.23
CA LEU A 19 -12.56 1.56 -3.17
C LEU A 19 -13.75 1.54 -4.12
N VAL A 20 -14.89 2.04 -3.67
CA VAL A 20 -16.15 2.00 -4.42
C VAL A 20 -16.63 3.42 -4.66
N SER A 21 -16.80 3.77 -5.93
CA SER A 21 -17.38 5.05 -6.33
C SER A 21 -18.88 5.13 -6.00
N SER A 22 -19.43 6.34 -6.04
CA SER A 22 -20.86 6.64 -5.94
C SER A 22 -21.70 5.91 -7.00
N LYS A 23 -21.08 5.56 -8.13
CA LYS A 23 -21.69 4.83 -9.26
C LYS A 23 -21.37 3.32 -9.23
N LEU A 24 -20.89 2.81 -8.10
CA LEU A 24 -20.57 1.39 -7.86
C LEU A 24 -19.40 0.83 -8.71
N GLU A 25 -18.70 1.66 -9.47
CA GLU A 25 -17.42 1.28 -10.08
C GLU A 25 -16.39 1.07 -8.96
N LYS A 26 -15.63 -0.02 -9.07
CA LYS A 26 -14.64 -0.44 -8.09
C LYS A 26 -13.23 -0.20 -8.64
N VAL A 27 -12.36 0.27 -7.77
CA VAL A 27 -10.91 0.27 -7.99
C VAL A 27 -10.25 -0.48 -6.85
N TYR A 28 -9.25 -1.27 -7.20
CA TYR A 28 -8.50 -2.13 -6.31
C TYR A 28 -7.09 -1.59 -6.17
N ILE A 29 -6.63 -1.45 -4.92
CA ILE A 29 -5.24 -1.17 -4.58
C ILE A 29 -4.66 -2.48 -4.05
N ASN A 30 -3.84 -3.11 -4.89
CA ASN A 30 -3.28 -4.42 -4.62
C ASN A 30 -1.81 -4.29 -4.25
N THR A 31 -1.38 -5.04 -3.24
CA THR A 31 0.02 -5.17 -2.85
C THR A 31 0.41 -6.62 -2.72
N LEU A 32 1.53 -7.00 -3.30
CA LEU A 32 2.15 -8.31 -3.13
C LEU A 32 3.48 -8.13 -2.42
N ASN A 33 3.61 -8.73 -1.24
CA ASN A 33 4.86 -8.79 -0.50
C ASN A 33 5.42 -10.21 -0.54
N TRP A 34 6.73 -10.35 -0.64
CA TRP A 34 7.41 -11.64 -0.57
C TRP A 34 8.84 -11.50 -0.06
N GLY A 35 9.42 -12.65 0.28
CA GLY A 35 10.72 -12.75 0.93
C GLY A 35 10.58 -13.03 2.42
N LEU A 36 11.66 -13.45 3.07
CA LEU A 36 11.62 -13.90 4.47
C LEU A 36 11.13 -12.80 5.44
N THR A 37 11.34 -11.54 5.06
CA THR A 37 11.03 -10.35 5.84
C THR A 37 10.10 -9.40 5.11
N ASP A 38 9.38 -9.86 4.08
CA ASP A 38 8.57 -9.01 3.19
C ASP A 38 9.37 -7.80 2.63
N ASP A 39 10.64 -8.04 2.29
CA ASP A 39 11.56 -7.03 1.77
C ASP A 39 11.25 -6.63 0.32
N ASN A 40 10.58 -7.52 -0.40
CA ASN A 40 10.13 -7.26 -1.75
C ASN A 40 8.65 -6.93 -1.76
N GLN A 41 8.33 -5.77 -2.34
CA GLN A 41 6.96 -5.31 -2.45
C GLN A 41 6.67 -4.76 -3.85
N LEU A 42 5.52 -5.17 -4.38
CA LEU A 42 4.88 -4.57 -5.54
C LEU A 42 3.51 -4.05 -5.17
N SER A 43 3.15 -2.91 -5.74
CA SER A 43 1.80 -2.34 -5.61
C SER A 43 1.24 -1.98 -6.98
N ALA A 44 -0.08 -2.08 -7.14
CA ALA A 44 -0.78 -1.62 -8.33
C ALA A 44 -2.18 -1.10 -7.99
N ILE A 45 -2.69 -0.25 -8.87
CA ILE A 45 -4.06 0.23 -8.86
C ILE A 45 -4.71 -0.29 -10.13
N SER A 46 -5.81 -1.02 -10.00
CA SER A 46 -6.45 -1.69 -11.13
C SER A 46 -7.95 -1.86 -10.91
N SER A 47 -8.68 -2.04 -12.00
CA SER A 47 -10.07 -2.51 -12.03
C SER A 47 -10.19 -4.01 -11.75
N ASN A 48 -9.09 -4.77 -11.80
CA ASN A 48 -9.05 -6.20 -11.55
C ASN A 48 -8.57 -6.52 -10.12
N VAL A 49 -9.41 -7.20 -9.35
CA VAL A 49 -9.08 -7.66 -7.99
C VAL A 49 -7.88 -8.60 -7.94
N ASP A 50 -7.66 -9.39 -9.00
CA ASP A 50 -6.58 -10.39 -9.05
C ASP A 50 -5.28 -9.83 -9.66
N LYS A 51 -5.23 -8.53 -10.00
CA LYS A 51 -4.01 -7.87 -10.42
C LYS A 51 -2.93 -8.07 -9.35
N LEU A 52 -1.71 -8.41 -9.74
CA LEU A 52 -0.59 -8.68 -8.82
C LEU A 52 -0.76 -9.91 -7.92
N ARG A 53 -1.80 -10.74 -8.07
CA ARG A 53 -1.95 -11.98 -7.29
C ARG A 53 -0.83 -12.99 -7.58
N LYS A 54 -0.20 -12.88 -8.75
CA LYS A 54 0.97 -13.68 -9.15
C LYS A 54 2.14 -12.75 -9.43
N ARG A 55 3.35 -13.15 -9.02
CA ARG A 55 4.61 -12.40 -9.24
C ARG A 55 4.90 -12.08 -10.71
N SER A 56 4.34 -12.83 -11.67
CA SER A 56 4.52 -12.57 -13.11
C SER A 56 3.73 -11.36 -13.61
N ASP A 57 2.68 -10.95 -12.89
CA ASP A 57 1.82 -9.82 -13.27
C ASP A 57 2.39 -8.49 -12.76
N THR A 58 3.46 -8.04 -13.43
CA THR A 58 4.24 -6.84 -13.03
C THR A 58 3.96 -5.61 -13.88
N LEU A 59 3.14 -5.72 -14.92
CA LEU A 59 2.80 -4.59 -15.79
C LEU A 59 1.98 -3.56 -15.03
N GLY A 60 2.37 -2.28 -15.08
CA GLY A 60 1.66 -1.22 -14.37
C GLY A 60 1.75 -1.34 -12.85
N THR A 61 2.84 -1.92 -12.35
CA THR A 61 3.14 -2.01 -10.92
C THR A 61 4.23 -1.02 -10.53
N VAL A 62 4.26 -0.63 -9.26
CA VAL A 62 5.31 0.17 -8.67
C VAL A 62 6.01 -0.62 -7.57
N LYS A 63 7.33 -0.53 -7.55
CA LYS A 63 8.19 -1.18 -6.55
C LYS A 63 8.39 -0.28 -5.34
N GLY A 64 8.52 -0.90 -4.17
CA GLY A 64 8.96 -0.24 -2.96
C GLY A 64 7.94 -0.31 -1.84
N LEU A 65 8.45 -0.09 -0.63
CA LEU A 65 7.67 -0.23 0.60
C LEU A 65 6.59 0.84 0.73
N GLU A 66 6.74 2.00 0.09
CA GLU A 66 5.78 3.11 0.16
C GLU A 66 5.76 3.92 -1.13
N PRO A 67 5.16 3.38 -2.18
CA PRO A 67 5.29 3.96 -3.51
C PRO A 67 4.47 5.26 -3.66
N PHE A 68 3.38 5.40 -2.91
CA PHE A 68 2.55 6.60 -2.88
C PHE A 68 1.63 6.60 -1.65
N ILE A 69 1.09 7.78 -1.34
CA ILE A 69 -0.03 7.96 -0.42
C ILE A 69 -1.27 8.23 -1.25
N TYR A 70 -2.45 7.81 -0.80
CA TYR A 70 -3.69 8.11 -1.51
C TYR A 70 -4.82 8.56 -0.58
N THR A 71 -5.80 9.22 -1.20
CA THR A 71 -7.12 9.50 -0.63
C THR A 71 -8.17 9.18 -1.68
N PHE A 72 -9.32 8.68 -1.26
CA PHE A 72 -10.47 8.51 -2.15
C PHE A 72 -11.65 9.32 -1.63
N LYS A 73 -12.05 10.36 -2.36
CA LYS A 73 -13.14 11.28 -1.98
C LYS A 73 -13.95 11.66 -3.22
N THR A 74 -15.28 11.54 -3.15
CA THR A 74 -16.21 11.96 -4.21
C THR A 74 -15.78 11.46 -5.60
N ASP A 75 -15.60 10.14 -5.72
CA ASP A 75 -15.15 9.46 -6.95
C ASP A 75 -13.77 9.87 -7.46
N THR A 76 -13.00 10.64 -6.68
CA THR A 76 -11.65 11.06 -7.04
C THR A 76 -10.63 10.29 -6.21
N LEU A 77 -9.80 9.52 -6.87
CA LEU A 77 -8.59 8.91 -6.33
C LEU A 77 -7.43 9.89 -6.49
N SER A 78 -6.99 10.49 -5.39
CA SER A 78 -5.82 11.37 -5.39
C SER A 78 -4.60 10.59 -4.92
N LEU A 79 -3.53 10.62 -5.70
CA LEU A 79 -2.24 10.00 -5.43
C LEU A 79 -1.20 11.09 -5.16
N TYR A 80 -0.51 10.99 -4.03
CA TYR A 80 0.48 11.96 -3.56
C TYR A 80 1.88 11.40 -3.68
N PHE A 81 2.81 12.20 -4.20
CA PHE A 81 4.20 11.83 -4.44
C PHE A 81 5.19 12.85 -3.87
N ASP A 82 6.38 12.37 -3.48
CA ASP A 82 7.49 13.21 -3.04
C ASP A 82 8.30 13.69 -4.24
N GLY A 83 8.20 14.97 -4.58
CA GLY A 83 9.02 15.64 -5.60
C GLY A 83 8.68 15.35 -7.07
N GLU A 84 8.34 14.10 -7.43
CA GLU A 84 7.97 13.73 -8.81
C GLU A 84 6.97 12.58 -8.87
N ILE A 85 6.23 12.47 -9.98
CA ILE A 85 5.29 11.36 -10.21
C ILE A 85 6.09 10.12 -10.62
N THR A 86 6.15 9.11 -9.75
CA THR A 86 6.88 7.86 -9.99
C THR A 86 5.98 6.71 -10.46
N TYR A 87 4.67 6.91 -10.45
CA TYR A 87 3.69 5.88 -10.80
C TYR A 87 2.46 6.48 -11.48
N GLN A 88 2.01 5.82 -12.55
CA GLN A 88 0.77 6.14 -13.25
C GLN A 88 -0.10 4.90 -13.37
N VAL A 89 -1.38 5.07 -13.06
CA VAL A 89 -2.37 4.02 -13.18
C VAL A 89 -2.64 3.76 -14.66
N GLN A 90 -2.50 2.50 -15.08
CA GLN A 90 -2.68 2.10 -16.48
C GLN A 90 -4.13 1.79 -16.83
N ASP A 91 -4.93 1.40 -15.84
CA ASP A 91 -6.34 1.08 -16.05
C ASP A 91 -7.17 2.36 -16.23
N HIS A 92 -8.15 2.28 -17.13
CA HIS A 92 -9.12 3.34 -17.33
C HIS A 92 -10.39 3.08 -16.50
N PHE A 93 -10.86 4.12 -15.82
CA PHE A 93 -12.09 4.10 -15.05
C PHE A 93 -13.11 5.05 -15.68
N LYS A 94 -14.37 4.63 -15.72
CA LYS A 94 -15.47 5.39 -16.34
C LYS A 94 -15.95 6.53 -15.46
N THR A 95 -15.92 6.33 -14.15
CA THR A 95 -16.53 7.20 -13.16
C THR A 95 -15.54 7.70 -12.12
N ILE A 96 -14.44 6.96 -11.92
CA ILE A 96 -13.37 7.36 -11.01
C ILE A 96 -12.38 8.29 -11.72
N HIS A 97 -12.11 9.44 -11.12
CA HIS A 97 -11.09 10.37 -11.59
C HIS A 97 -9.79 10.18 -10.82
N ILE A 98 -8.67 10.05 -11.53
CA ILE A 98 -7.36 9.89 -10.92
C ILE A 98 -6.62 11.23 -10.99
N LYS A 99 -6.23 11.75 -9.83
CA LYS A 99 -5.44 12.97 -9.70
C LYS A 99 -4.06 12.65 -9.16
N TYR A 100 -3.03 13.15 -9.83
CA TYR A 100 -1.65 13.04 -9.39
C TYR A 100 -1.23 14.37 -8.75
N ILE A 101 -0.71 14.31 -7.53
CA ILE A 101 -0.32 15.48 -6.75
C ILE A 101 1.13 15.30 -6.32
N VAL A 102 1.98 16.20 -6.79
CA VAL A 102 3.37 16.26 -6.36
C VAL A 102 3.48 17.25 -5.21
N LEU A 103 4.08 16.80 -4.11
CA LEU A 103 4.31 17.60 -2.92
C LEU A 103 5.80 17.84 -2.74
N ASN A 104 6.13 18.94 -2.05
CA ASN A 104 7.50 19.10 -1.59
C ASN A 104 7.79 18.17 -0.40
N LYS A 105 9.08 18.01 -0.08
CA LYS A 105 9.54 17.09 0.97
C LYS A 105 8.93 17.36 2.35
N LYS A 106 8.62 18.61 2.68
CA LYS A 106 8.02 18.98 3.97
C LYS A 106 6.56 18.54 4.02
N GLU A 107 5.77 18.92 3.01
CA GLU A 107 4.36 18.57 2.87
C GLU A 107 4.17 17.05 2.80
N TYR A 108 5.00 16.35 2.02
CA TYR A 108 4.92 14.90 1.90
C TYR A 108 5.17 14.20 3.24
N ARG A 109 6.13 14.68 4.03
CA ARG A 109 6.39 14.14 5.38
C ARG A 109 5.22 14.32 6.32
N GLU A 110 4.61 15.51 6.34
CA GLU A 110 3.43 15.79 7.17
C GLU A 110 2.26 14.87 6.77
N LEU A 111 2.02 14.74 5.47
CA LEU A 111 0.96 13.88 4.92
C LEU A 111 1.23 12.38 5.18
N ARG A 112 2.50 11.96 5.15
CA ARG A 112 2.92 10.59 5.51
C ARG A 112 2.61 10.25 6.96
N THR A 113 2.85 11.17 7.89
CA THR A 113 2.46 10.99 9.30
C THR A 113 0.96 10.81 9.43
N LYS A 114 0.15 11.64 8.76
CA LYS A 114 -1.31 11.50 8.75
C LYS A 114 -1.75 10.16 8.18
N ALA A 115 -1.16 9.74 7.06
CA ALA A 115 -1.48 8.47 6.41
C ALA A 115 -1.19 7.25 7.31
N TYR A 116 -0.12 7.29 8.09
CA TYR A 116 0.22 6.22 9.04
C TYR A 116 -0.75 6.12 10.21
N ASN A 117 -1.26 7.26 10.65
CA ASN A 117 -2.25 7.31 11.71
C ASN A 117 -3.69 7.11 11.19
N ASN A 118 -3.86 6.91 9.88
CA ASN A 118 -5.15 6.88 9.19
C ASN A 118 -6.01 8.14 9.45
N GLU A 119 -5.36 9.29 9.57
CA GLU A 119 -6.01 10.58 9.82
C GLU A 119 -6.55 11.18 8.53
N GLU A 120 -7.68 11.90 8.62
CA GLU A 120 -8.26 12.73 7.54
C GLU A 120 -8.56 11.99 6.21
N GLY A 121 -8.55 10.65 6.23
CA GLY A 121 -8.78 9.78 5.07
C GLY A 121 -7.55 9.57 4.18
N TYR A 122 -6.34 9.86 4.69
CA TYR A 122 -5.08 9.52 4.03
C TYR A 122 -4.68 8.08 4.33
N HIS A 123 -4.17 7.38 3.33
CA HIS A 123 -3.78 5.98 3.44
C HIS A 123 -2.42 5.73 2.79
N SER A 124 -1.56 4.97 3.47
CA SER A 124 -0.30 4.48 2.91
C SER A 124 -0.52 3.16 2.15
N VAL A 125 0.37 2.88 1.20
CA VAL A 125 0.46 1.58 0.54
C VAL A 125 1.83 0.97 0.88
N PRO A 126 1.91 -0.24 1.46
CA PRO A 126 0.79 -1.06 1.91
C PRO A 126 0.11 -0.38 3.11
N LYS A 127 -1.13 -0.78 3.39
CA LYS A 127 -1.76 -0.38 4.65
C LYS A 127 -0.93 -0.94 5.79
N ARG A 128 -0.45 -0.05 6.64
CA ARG A 128 0.17 -0.47 7.89
C ARG A 128 -0.95 -0.93 8.83
N PRO A 129 -0.76 -2.04 9.57
CA PRO A 129 -1.66 -2.34 10.67
C PRO A 129 -1.63 -1.14 11.61
N THR A 130 -2.82 -0.66 11.99
CA THR A 130 -2.97 0.33 13.05
C THR A 130 -2.15 -0.16 14.24
N GLN A 131 -1.29 0.68 14.83
CA GLN A 131 -0.49 0.28 15.99
C GLN A 131 -1.44 -0.20 17.11
N VAL A 132 -1.74 -1.50 17.13
CA VAL A 132 -2.09 -2.21 18.34
C VAL A 132 -0.83 -2.03 19.19
N GLY A 133 -0.98 -1.43 20.37
CA GLY A 133 0.15 -1.08 21.22
C GLY A 133 1.16 -2.22 21.32
N LEU A 134 2.44 -1.86 21.52
CA LEU A 134 3.51 -2.83 21.73
C LEU A 134 3.00 -4.00 22.58
N PRO A 135 3.29 -5.27 22.19
CA PRO A 135 2.92 -6.41 23.01
C PRO A 135 3.30 -6.12 24.46
N ALA A 136 2.39 -6.35 25.41
CA ALA A 136 2.62 -6.01 26.82
C ALA A 136 3.90 -6.66 27.39
N ASP A 137 4.35 -7.75 26.77
CA ASP A 137 5.56 -8.50 27.11
C ASP A 137 6.85 -7.97 26.47
N MET A 138 6.82 -6.86 25.73
CA MET A 138 8.06 -6.30 25.18
C MET A 138 8.90 -5.70 26.32
N PRO A 139 10.17 -6.11 26.50
CA PRO A 139 11.03 -5.53 27.51
C PRO A 139 11.18 -4.04 27.25
N LYS A 140 10.91 -3.24 28.29
CA LYS A 140 11.03 -1.78 28.21
C LYS A 140 12.48 -1.42 27.88
N PRO A 141 12.71 -0.37 27.07
CA PRO A 141 14.07 0.11 26.83
C PRO A 141 14.72 0.50 28.16
N PRO A 142 16.04 0.30 28.31
CA PRO A 142 16.75 0.71 29.50
C PRO A 142 16.53 2.20 29.72
N SER A 143 16.14 2.56 30.95
CA SER A 143 16.01 3.95 31.36
C SER A 143 17.40 4.56 31.42
N ASN A 144 17.65 5.61 30.65
CA ASN A 144 18.83 6.45 30.79
C ASN A 144 18.78 7.23 32.12
#